data_AF-A0A959FX56-F1
#
_entry.id   AF-A0A959FX56-F1
#
_cell.length_a   1.000
_cell.length_b   1.000
_cell.length_c   1.000
_cell.angle_alpha   90.00
_cell.angle_beta   90.00
_cell.angle_gamma   90.00
#
_symmetry.space_group_name_H-M   'P 1'
#
loop_
_entity.id
_entity.type
_entity.pdbx_description
1 polymer ?
#
loop_
_entity_poly.entity_id
_entity_poly.type
_entity_poly.pdbx_seq_one_letter_code
_entity_poly.pdbx_strand_id
1 'polypeptide(L)'
;AFLAHYGCVGRPCRVRTPQHKGKVESGIKYLKNNLIRGLEHRNYERLVQDLKHWNEQVCNKRTHGTTRKVPAVVFEQEEKAQLNSLPAQRYEWWTWEERKV
;
A
#
# COMPACT_ATOMS: atom_id res chain seq x y z
N ALA A 1 10.11 14.00 -10.72
CA ALA A 1 8.94 14.12 -11.60
C ALA A 1 7.73 13.32 -11.05
N PHE A 2 7.75 11.98 -11.00
CA PHE A 2 6.62 11.17 -10.49
C PHE A 2 6.08 11.60 -9.10
N LEU A 3 6.93 11.63 -8.07
CA LEU A 3 6.46 11.95 -6.71
C LEU A 3 5.90 13.39 -6.63
N ALA A 4 6.56 14.33 -7.30
CA ALA A 4 6.11 15.72 -7.37
C ALA A 4 4.73 15.85 -8.07
N HIS A 5 4.46 15.05 -9.10
CA HIS A 5 3.15 15.03 -9.79
C HIS A 5 1.99 14.71 -8.84
N TYR A 6 2.21 13.82 -7.87
CA TYR A 6 1.22 13.45 -6.87
C TYR A 6 1.35 14.23 -5.55
N GLY A 7 2.16 15.30 -5.50
CA GLY A 7 2.37 16.09 -4.29
C GLY A 7 3.09 15.34 -3.16
N CYS A 8 3.86 14.30 -3.49
CA CYS A 8 4.56 13.44 -2.55
C CYS A 8 6.07 13.75 -2.49
N VAL A 9 6.68 13.45 -1.35
CA VAL A 9 8.14 13.48 -1.17
C VAL A 9 8.64 12.10 -0.76
N GLY A 10 9.70 11.64 -1.43
CA GLY A 10 10.39 10.41 -1.09
C GLY A 10 11.34 10.66 0.07
N ARG A 11 11.03 10.11 1.25
CA ARG A 11 11.89 10.21 2.43
C ARG A 11 12.58 8.87 2.69
N PRO A 12 13.86 8.69 2.29
CA PRO A 12 14.55 7.42 2.47
C PRO A 12 14.79 7.11 3.96
N CYS A 13 14.79 5.82 4.29
CA CYS A 13 15.20 5.35 5.61
C CYS A 13 16.71 5.54 5.79
N ARG A 14 17.15 5.88 7.00
CA ARG A 14 18.58 5.98 7.32
C ARG A 14 19.18 4.58 7.46
N VAL A 15 20.43 4.45 7.05
CA VAL A 15 21.21 3.21 7.20
C VAL A 15 21.28 2.86 8.69
N ARG A 16 21.10 1.56 9.02
CA ARG A 16 21.14 1.03 10.40
C ARG A 16 20.11 1.67 11.36
N THR A 17 18.97 2.15 10.85
CA THR A 17 17.88 2.69 11.68
C THR A 17 16.60 1.87 11.53
N PRO A 18 16.49 0.71 12.21
CA PRO A 18 15.37 -0.21 12.06
C PRO A 18 14.01 0.42 12.44
N GLN A 19 14.00 1.42 13.34
CA GLN A 19 12.78 2.11 13.76
C GLN A 19 12.06 2.81 12.59
N HIS A 20 12.78 3.19 11.53
CA HIS A 20 12.18 3.86 10.37
C HIS A 20 11.29 2.93 9.54
N LYS A 21 11.46 1.61 9.67
CA LYS A 21 10.74 0.61 8.87
C LYS A 21 9.76 -0.27 9.67
N GLY A 22 9.69 -0.08 11.00
CA GLY A 22 8.92 -0.96 11.89
C GLY A 22 7.43 -1.11 11.53
N LYS A 23 6.77 -0.04 11.08
CA LYS A 23 5.35 -0.11 10.64
C LYS A 23 5.17 -1.02 9.41
N VAL A 24 6.04 -0.85 8.40
CA VAL A 24 6.00 -1.66 7.17
C VAL A 24 6.31 -3.12 7.48
N GLU A 25 7.32 -3.38 8.30
CA GLU A 25 7.69 -4.74 8.71
C GLU A 25 6.60 -5.43 9.52
N SER A 26 5.94 -4.72 10.43
CA SER A 26 4.80 -5.25 11.18
C SER A 26 3.63 -5.61 10.25
N GLY A 27 3.31 -4.76 9.28
CA GLY A 27 2.28 -5.03 8.27
C GLY A 27 2.58 -6.29 7.46
N ILE A 28 3.82 -6.44 6.99
CA ILE A 28 4.28 -7.65 6.27
C ILE A 28 4.21 -8.89 7.16
N LYS A 29 4.61 -8.78 8.44
CA LYS A 29 4.52 -9.88 9.41
C LYS A 29 3.07 -10.33 9.58
N TYR A 30 2.12 -9.40 9.67
CA TYR A 30 0.70 -9.71 9.77
C TYR A 30 0.19 -10.46 8.54
N LEU A 31 0.48 -9.96 7.33
CA LEU A 31 0.12 -10.60 6.07
C LEU A 31 0.65 -12.05 6.00
N LYS A 32 1.94 -12.24 6.29
CA LYS A 32 2.59 -13.55 6.23
C LYS A 32 1.94 -14.57 7.17
N ASN A 33 1.64 -14.16 8.40
CA ASN A 33 1.13 -15.06 9.42
C ASN A 33 -0.37 -15.36 9.31
N ASN A 34 -1.15 -14.52 8.62
CA ASN A 34 -2.61 -14.65 8.54
C ASN A 34 -3.07 -15.18 7.19
N LEU A 35 -2.55 -14.64 6.08
CA LEU A 35 -2.92 -15.10 4.75
C LEU A 35 -1.94 -16.15 4.23
N ILE A 36 -0.66 -15.78 4.11
CA ILE A 36 0.31 -16.60 3.36
C ILE A 36 0.53 -17.97 3.99
N ARG A 37 0.56 -18.05 5.33
CA ARG A 37 0.72 -19.31 6.05
C ARG A 37 -0.44 -20.30 5.81
N GLY A 38 -1.63 -19.81 5.49
CA GLY A 38 -2.81 -20.64 5.21
C GLY A 38 -3.03 -20.95 3.72
N LEU A 39 -2.11 -20.54 2.84
CA LEU A 39 -2.24 -20.81 1.40
C LEU A 39 -1.87 -22.26 1.07
N GLU A 40 -2.77 -22.95 0.38
CA GLU A 40 -2.60 -24.33 -0.04
C GLU A 40 -2.25 -24.49 -1.53
N HIS A 41 -2.12 -23.38 -2.25
CA HIS A 41 -1.79 -23.38 -3.69
C HIS A 41 -0.62 -22.47 -4.02
N ARG A 42 -0.08 -22.65 -5.24
CA ARG A 42 1.02 -21.86 -5.80
C ARG A 42 0.64 -21.10 -7.08
N ASN A 43 -0.66 -20.98 -7.36
CA ASN A 43 -1.16 -20.18 -8.49
C ASN A 43 -1.13 -18.68 -8.14
N TYR A 44 -0.53 -17.88 -9.02
CA TYR A 44 -0.32 -16.44 -8.81
C TYR A 44 -1.61 -15.63 -8.98
N GLU A 45 -2.41 -15.92 -10.00
CA GLU A 45 -3.65 -15.21 -10.29
C GLU A 45 -4.64 -15.35 -9.13
N ARG A 46 -4.75 -16.56 -8.60
CA ARG A 46 -5.54 -16.89 -7.41
C ARG A 46 -5.00 -16.17 -6.18
N LEU A 47 -3.68 -16.16 -5.98
CA LEU A 47 -3.07 -15.40 -4.88
C LEU A 47 -3.44 -13.91 -4.93
N VAL A 48 -3.46 -13.29 -6.11
CA VAL A 48 -3.87 -11.89 -6.27
C VAL A 48 -5.34 -11.69 -5.85
N GLN A 49 -6.22 -12.62 -6.21
CA GLN A 49 -7.64 -12.59 -5.80
C GLN A 49 -7.79 -12.77 -4.29
N ASP A 50 -7.11 -13.76 -3.71
CA ASP A 50 -7.14 -14.03 -2.27
C ASP A 50 -6.58 -12.86 -1.46
N LEU A 51 -5.49 -12.24 -1.93
CA LEU A 51 -4.92 -11.03 -1.33
C LEU A 51 -5.93 -9.89 -1.32
N LYS A 52 -6.60 -9.65 -2.45
CA LYS A 52 -7.62 -8.59 -2.56
C LYS A 52 -8.77 -8.86 -1.61
N HIS A 53 -9.32 -10.07 -1.63
CA HIS A 53 -10.41 -10.48 -0.75
C HIS A 53 -10.02 -10.35 0.73
N TRP A 54 -8.86 -10.88 1.12
CA TRP A 54 -8.38 -10.80 2.48
C TRP A 54 -8.15 -9.36 2.94
N ASN A 55 -7.61 -8.50 2.06
CA ASN A 55 -7.40 -7.10 2.40
C ASN A 55 -8.73 -6.37 2.68
N GLU A 56 -9.72 -6.56 1.82
CA GLU A 56 -11.04 -5.93 1.93
C GLU A 56 -11.90 -6.49 3.07
N GLN A 57 -11.87 -7.80 3.27
CA GLN A 57 -12.79 -8.48 4.19
C GLN A 57 -12.19 -8.72 5.58
N VAL A 58 -10.86 -8.83 5.70
CA VAL A 58 -10.19 -9.16 6.95
C VAL A 58 -9.32 -8.00 7.44
N CYS A 59 -8.32 -7.60 6.64
CA CYS A 59 -7.31 -6.63 7.08
C CYS A 59 -7.92 -5.26 7.40
N ASN A 60 -8.83 -4.77 6.56
CA ASN A 60 -9.45 -3.45 6.70
C ASN A 60 -10.59 -3.42 7.73
N LYS A 61 -11.25 -4.57 7.97
CA LYS A 61 -12.42 -4.68 8.87
C LYS A 61 -12.08 -5.10 10.29
N ARG A 62 -10.88 -5.62 10.55
CA ARG A 62 -10.46 -6.03 11.90
C ARG A 62 -10.38 -4.85 12.86
N THR A 63 -10.57 -5.10 14.14
CA THR A 63 -10.15 -4.18 15.20
C THR A 63 -8.63 -4.22 15.33
N HIS A 64 -7.96 -3.10 15.08
CA HIS A 64 -6.50 -3.04 15.11
C HIS A 64 -5.98 -3.11 16.56
N GLY A 65 -4.96 -3.95 16.80
CA GLY A 65 -4.54 -4.30 18.16
C GLY A 65 -4.00 -3.14 18.99
N THR A 66 -3.29 -2.20 18.36
CA THR A 66 -2.70 -1.04 19.05
C THR A 66 -3.67 0.12 19.20
N THR A 67 -4.40 0.43 18.13
CA THR A 67 -5.28 1.62 18.09
C THR A 67 -6.69 1.32 18.58
N ARG A 68 -7.06 0.03 18.70
CA ARG A 68 -8.40 -0.45 19.08
C ARG A 68 -9.53 0.07 18.18
N LYS A 69 -9.19 0.63 17.01
CA LYS A 69 -10.13 1.11 15.99
C LYS A 69 -10.13 0.19 14.78
N VAL A 70 -11.19 0.23 13.99
CA VAL A 70 -11.29 -0.47 12.70
C VAL A 70 -10.65 0.39 11.60
N PRO A 71 -9.60 -0.08 10.88
CA PRO A 71 -8.90 0.72 9.89
C PRO A 71 -9.79 1.35 8.82
N ALA A 72 -10.73 0.59 8.23
CA ALA A 72 -11.65 1.12 7.22
C ALA A 72 -12.51 2.27 7.73
N VAL A 73 -12.95 2.18 9.00
CA VAL A 73 -13.78 3.21 9.63
C VAL A 73 -12.96 4.48 9.86
N VAL A 74 -11.74 4.34 10.38
CA VAL A 74 -10.82 5.47 10.57
C VAL A 74 -10.51 6.15 9.25
N PHE A 75 -10.24 5.37 8.21
CA PHE A 75 -9.97 5.92 6.88
C PHE A 75 -11.15 6.75 6.37
N GLU A 76 -12.36 6.19 6.39
CA GLU A 76 -13.54 6.84 5.82
C GLU A 76 -14.01 8.05 6.64
N GLN A 77 -13.90 8.00 7.98
CA GLN A 77 -14.38 9.05 8.86
C GLN A 77 -13.37 10.15 9.14
N GLU A 78 -12.07 9.83 9.20
CA GLU A 78 -11.03 10.75 9.67
C GLU A 78 -10.03 11.08 8.54
N GLU A 79 -9.44 10.07 7.89
CA GLU A 79 -8.27 10.29 7.01
C GLU A 79 -8.66 10.82 5.62
N LYS A 80 -9.74 10.28 5.02
CA LYS A 80 -10.12 10.58 3.63
C LYS A 80 -10.38 12.06 3.37
N ALA A 81 -10.99 12.76 4.33
CA ALA A 81 -11.24 14.20 4.22
C ALA A 81 -9.96 15.05 4.28
N GLN A 82 -8.86 14.50 4.79
CA GLN A 82 -7.56 15.17 4.89
C GLN A 82 -6.65 14.90 3.68
N LEU A 83 -7.07 14.04 2.74
CA LEU A 83 -6.28 13.70 1.57
C LEU A 83 -6.45 14.75 0.47
N ASN A 84 -5.35 15.06 -0.22
CA ASN A 84 -5.39 15.86 -1.44
C ASN A 84 -6.13 15.11 -2.55
N SER A 85 -6.84 15.87 -3.39
CA SER A 85 -7.42 15.31 -4.61
C SER A 85 -6.32 14.80 -5.56
N LEU A 86 -6.65 13.75 -6.31
CA LEU A 86 -5.74 13.25 -7.34
C LEU A 86 -5.62 14.25 -8.49
N PRO A 87 -4.43 14.35 -9.13
CA PRO A 87 -4.29 15.08 -10.38
C PRO A 87 -5.26 14.53 -11.45
N ALA A 88 -5.78 15.41 -12.30
CA ALA A 88 -6.75 15.05 -13.35
C ALA A 88 -6.20 14.02 -14.35
N GLN A 89 -4.88 14.02 -14.58
CA GLN A 89 -4.20 13.09 -15.46
C GLN A 89 -3.23 12.22 -14.66
N ARG A 90 -3.16 10.94 -15.05
CA ARG A 90 -2.15 10.03 -14.53
C ARG A 90 -0.78 10.53 -14.98
N TYR A 91 0.21 10.39 -14.11
CA TYR A 91 1.60 10.63 -14.49
C TYR A 91 2.00 9.69 -15.63
N GLU A 92 2.43 10.27 -16.75
CA GLU A 92 3.03 9.56 -17.87
C GLU A 92 4.49 9.99 -18.00
N TRP A 93 5.36 9.03 -18.34
CA TRP A 93 6.76 9.29 -18.68
C TRP A 93 7.01 8.75 -20.06
N TRP A 94 6.86 9.60 -21.08
CA TRP A 94 7.31 9.29 -22.43
C TRP A 94 8.12 10.46 -22.98
N THR A 95 9.09 10.11 -23.81
CA THR A 95 9.88 11.05 -24.62
C THR A 95 9.78 10.55 -26.05
N TRP A 96 9.30 11.38 -26.97
CA TRP A 96 9.43 11.10 -28.39
C TRP A 96 10.89 11.35 -28.81
N GLU A 97 11.51 10.36 -29.44
CA GLU A 97 12.76 10.53 -30.17
C GLU A 97 12.48 10.25 -31.64
N GLU A 98 12.76 11.23 -32.51
CA GLU A 98 12.84 10.96 -33.95
C GLU A 98 14.17 10.27 -34.25
N ARG A 99 14.11 9.02 -34.67
CA ARG A 99 15.28 8.29 -35.18
C ARG A 99 15.27 8.39 -36.70
N LYS A 100 16.31 9.00 -37.29
CA LYS A 100 16.60 8.78 -38.71
C LYS A 100 17.02 7.32 -38.88
N VAL A 101 16.32 6.60 -39.76
CA VAL A 101 16.82 5.34 -40.33
C VAL A 101 17.97 5.66 -41.28
#